data_AF-A0A519ZWT4-F1
#
_entry.id   AF-A0A519ZWT4-F1
#
_cell.length_a   1.000
_cell.length_b   1.000
_cell.length_c   1.000
_cell.angle_alpha   90.00
_cell.angle_beta   90.00
_cell.angle_gamma   90.00
#
_symmetry.space_group_name_H-M   'P 1'
#
loop_
_entity.id
_entity.type
_entity.pdbx_description
1 polymer ?
#
loop_
_entity_poly.entity_id
_entity_poly.type
_entity_poly.pdbx_seq_one_letter_code
_entity_poly.pdbx_strand_id
1 'polypeptide(L)' 'MKRTILSLTLYITLISSAFSQVKVDTTFELYILLGQSNMAGRGQITEALKAEENPGVLMLNKDNKWILAQHPLHF' A
#
# COMPACT_ATOMS: atom_id res chain seq x y z
N MET A 1 -31.61 20.83 -30.35
CA MET A 1 -31.41 21.23 -28.94
C MET A 1 -31.12 20.06 -28.00
N LYS A 2 -31.94 18.99 -27.95
CA LYS A 2 -31.68 17.84 -27.05
C LYS A 2 -30.41 17.03 -27.37
N ARG A 3 -30.09 16.86 -28.66
CA ARG A 3 -28.89 16.12 -29.11
C ARG A 3 -27.59 16.86 -28.78
N THR A 4 -27.56 18.18 -28.96
CA THR A 4 -26.40 19.02 -28.61
C THR A 4 -26.14 19.07 -27.12
N ILE A 5 -27.20 19.06 -26.29
CA ILE A 5 -27.08 18.95 -24.83
C ILE A 5 -26.47 17.59 -24.45
N LEU A 6 -26.95 16.49 -25.02
CA LEU A 6 -26.43 15.14 -24.73
C LEU A 6 -24.95 14.99 -25.11
N SER A 7 -24.54 15.53 -26.26
CA SER A 7 -23.14 15.53 -26.69
C SER A 7 -22.24 16.33 -25.75
N LEU A 8 -22.73 17.47 -25.25
CA LEU A 8 -21.99 18.31 -24.32
C LEU A 8 -21.85 17.64 -22.95
N THR A 9 -22.90 16.99 -22.45
CA THR A 9 -22.86 16.25 -21.18
C THR A 9 -21.87 15.09 -21.25
N LEU A 10 -21.86 14.34 -22.36
CA LEU A 10 -20.92 13.24 -22.58
C LEU A 10 -19.46 13.73 -22.63
N TYR A 11 -19.22 14.87 -23.27
CA TYR A 11 -17.90 15.48 -23.34
C TYR A 11 -17.40 15.93 -21.97
N ILE A 12 -18.26 16.53 -21.15
CA ILE A 12 -17.92 16.95 -19.78
C ILE A 12 -17.56 15.74 -18.90
N THR A 13 -18.31 14.63 -18.99
CA THR A 13 -18.01 13.42 -18.21
C THR A 13 -16.69 12.77 -18.60
N LEU A 14 -16.32 12.77 -19.89
CA LEU A 14 -15.02 12.23 -20.32
C LEU A 14 -13.84 13.04 -19.76
N ILE A 15 -14.00 14.36 -19.65
CA ILE A 15 -12.96 15.25 -19.13
C ILE A 15 -12.76 15.02 -17.63
N SER A 16 -13.83 14.82 -16.84
CA SER A 16 -13.74 14.63 -15.39
C SER A 16 -12.91 13.41 -14.98
N SER A 17 -12.99 12.31 -15.74
CA SER A 17 -12.20 11.10 -15.49
C SER A 17 -10.70 11.29 -15.74
N ALA A 18 -10.31 12.19 -16.64
CA ALA A 18 -8.89 12.46 -16.94
C ALA A 18 -8.18 13.27 -15.84
N PHE A 19 -8.93 13.97 -14.99
CA PHE A 19 -8.41 14.82 -13.92
C PHE A 19 -8.44 14.19 -12.53
N SER A 20 -8.83 12.92 -12.41
CA SER A 20 -8.72 12.20 -11.14
C SER A 20 -7.27 11.78 -10.91
N GLN A 21 -6.46 12.68 -10.36
CA GLN A 21 -5.13 12.33 -9.87
C GLN A 21 -5.25 11.59 -8.55
N VAL A 22 -4.69 10.37 -8.50
CA VAL A 22 -4.50 9.65 -7.24
C VAL A 22 -3.52 10.48 -6.41
N LYS A 23 -3.99 11.06 -5.31
CA LYS A 23 -3.15 11.77 -4.35
C LYS A 23 -2.18 10.77 -3.73
N VAL A 24 -0.91 10.86 -4.11
CA VAL A 24 0.16 10.05 -3.52
C VAL A 24 0.34 10.51 -2.07
N ASP A 25 0.39 9.55 -1.15
CA ASP A 25 0.75 9.83 0.23
C ASP A 25 2.26 10.03 0.32
N THR A 26 2.68 11.25 0.65
CA THR A 26 4.11 11.62 0.72
C THR A 26 4.72 11.29 2.07
N THR A 27 3.95 10.86 3.06
CA THR A 27 4.46 10.50 4.41
C THR A 27 4.67 9.00 4.56
N PHE A 28 4.18 8.18 3.63
CA PHE A 28 4.35 6.74 3.66
C PHE A 28 5.68 6.34 3.02
N GLU A 29 6.66 5.99 3.87
CA GLU A 29 7.99 5.56 3.45
C GLU A 29 8.02 4.05 3.19
N LEU A 30 8.28 3.66 1.93
CA LEU A 30 8.30 2.27 1.51
C LEU A 30 9.73 1.72 1.44
N TYR A 31 9.99 0.66 2.19
CA TYR A 31 11.25 -0.08 2.17
C TYR A 31 11.04 -1.47 1.59
N ILE A 32 11.92 -1.87 0.67
CA ILE A 32 11.90 -3.19 0.06
C ILE A 32 13.01 -4.03 0.71
N LEU A 33 12.62 -5.10 1.40
CA LEU A 33 13.54 -6.07 1.99
C LEU A 33 13.74 -7.23 1.01
N LEU A 34 14.89 -7.28 0.36
CA LEU A 34 15.24 -8.32 -0.60
C LEU A 34 16.61 -8.91 -0.28
N GLY A 35 16.74 -10.22 -0.41
CA GLY A 35 17.99 -10.91 -0.18
C GLY A 35 17.79 -12.41 0.00
N GLN A 36 18.85 -13.09 0.42
CA GLN A 36 18.80 -14.50 0.78
C GLN A 36 18.33 -14.68 2.23
N SER A 37 18.51 -15.90 2.75
CA SER A 37 18.05 -16.29 4.08
C SER A 37 18.49 -15.40 5.25
N ASN A 38 19.61 -14.68 5.16
CA ASN A 38 20.00 -13.74 6.21
C ASN A 38 19.09 -12.51 6.28
N MET A 39 18.48 -12.09 5.17
CA MET A 39 17.46 -11.03 5.12
C MET A 39 16.11 -11.52 5.68
N ALA A 40 15.76 -12.78 5.45
CA ALA A 40 14.56 -13.38 6.02
C ALA A 40 14.58 -13.40 7.57
N GLY A 41 15.79 -13.38 8.14
CA GLY A 41 16.04 -13.46 9.57
C GLY A 41 16.30 -14.90 10.00
N ARG A 42 17.37 -15.09 10.79
CA ARG A 42 17.75 -16.36 11.43
C ARG A 42 17.98 -16.23 12.93
N GLY A 43 17.70 -15.05 13.49
CA GLY A 43 17.81 -14.80 14.92
C GLY A 43 16.75 -15.59 15.69
N GLN A 44 17.08 -15.98 16.91
CA GLN A 44 16.11 -16.58 17.82
C GLN A 44 15.08 -15.52 18.21
N ILE A 45 13.79 -15.80 17.94
CA ILE A 45 12.69 -14.91 18.30
C ILE A 45 12.21 -15.28 19.71
N THR A 46 12.34 -14.34 20.64
CA THR A 46 11.80 -14.46 22.01
C THR A 46 10.33 -14.03 22.05
N GLU A 47 9.61 -14.38 23.10
CA GLU A 47 8.21 -13.93 23.27
C GLU A 47 8.09 -12.41 23.35
N ALA A 48 9.09 -11.72 23.92
CA ALA A 48 9.14 -10.26 23.93
C ALA A 48 9.24 -9.67 22.51
N LEU A 49 10.07 -10.27 21.64
CA LEU A 49 10.20 -9.83 20.24
C LEU A 49 8.95 -10.16 19.41
N LYS A 50 8.23 -11.25 19.70
CA LYS A 50 6.95 -11.53 19.02
C LYS A 50 5.87 -10.51 19.37
N ALA A 51 5.89 -10.00 20.60
CA ALA A 51 4.94 -9.02 21.09
C ALA A 51 5.32 -7.57 20.74
N GLU A 52 6.48 -7.35 20.14
CA GLU A 52 6.93 -6.02 19.75
C GLU A 52 6.18 -5.55 18.49
N GLU A 53 5.47 -4.43 18.64
CA GLU A 53 4.72 -3.80 17.56
C GLU A 53 4.91 -2.28 17.61
N ASN A 54 4.96 -1.65 16.44
CA ASN A 54 4.94 -0.20 16.30
C ASN A 54 3.78 0.20 15.37
N PRO A 55 2.80 1.00 15.85
CA PRO A 55 1.65 1.43 15.05
C PRO A 55 2.02 2.18 13.76
N GLY A 56 3.22 2.76 13.68
CA GLY A 56 3.72 3.45 12.49
C GLY A 56 4.47 2.57 11.50
N VAL A 57 4.69 1.29 11.79
CA VAL A 57 5.45 0.36 10.94
C VAL A 57 4.52 -0.75 10.46
N LEU A 58 4.35 -0.82 9.15
CA LEU A 58 3.50 -1.81 8.48
C LEU A 58 4.36 -2.79 7.69
N MET A 59 3.85 -4.01 7.50
CA MET A 59 4.40 -4.99 6.58
C MET A 59 3.34 -5.43 5.57
N LEU A 60 3.77 -5.79 4.37
CA LEU A 60 2.90 -6.39 3.36
C LEU A 60 2.86 -7.90 3.57
N ASN A 61 1.67 -8.46 3.81
CA ASN A 61 1.51 -9.89 3.99
C ASN A 61 1.30 -10.64 2.65
N LYS A 62 1.28 -11.97 2.68
CA LYS A 62 1.08 -12.84 1.50
C LYS A 62 -0.23 -12.62 0.73
N ASP A 63 -1.22 -12.00 1.38
CA ASP A 63 -2.50 -11.66 0.78
C ASP A 63 -2.50 -10.23 0.18
N ASN A 64 -1.31 -9.60 0.07
CA ASN A 64 -1.08 -8.24 -0.38
C ASN A 64 -1.82 -7.18 0.48
N LYS A 65 -1.92 -7.42 1.78
CA LYS A 65 -2.51 -6.48 2.74
C LYS A 65 -1.44 -5.88 3.64
N TRP A 66 -1.51 -4.57 3.83
CA TRP A 66 -0.75 -3.87 4.86
C TRP A 66 -1.32 -4.21 6.23
N ILE A 67 -0.48 -4.78 7.10
CA ILE A 67 -0.79 -5.12 8.50
C ILE A 67 0.29 -4.53 9.40
N LEU A 68 0.04 -4.47 10.72
CA LEU A 68 1.10 -4.12 11.68
C LEU A 68 2.29 -5.08 11.49
N ALA A 69 3.49 -4.51 11.41
CA ALA A 69 4.70 -5.31 11.30
C ALA A 69 4.93 -6.11 12.58
N GLN A 70 5.14 -7.42 12.43
CA GLN A 70 5.40 -8.34 13.53
C GLN A 70 6.51 -9.31 13.12
N HIS A 71 7.22 -9.86 14.11
CA HIS A 71 8.24 -10.88 13.87
C HIS A 71 7.64 -12.30 13.74
N PRO A 72 8.12 -13.14 12.81
CA PRO A 72 9.07 -12.84 11.73
C PRO A 72 8.43 -12.08 10.56
N LEU A 73 9.24 -11.34 9.78
CA LEU A 73 8.73 -10.57 8.63
C LEU A 73 8.59 -11.41 7.35
N HIS A 74 9.40 -12.45 7.20
CA HIS A 74 9.39 -13.34 6.04
C HIS A 74 8.85 -14.71 6.48
N PHE A 75 7.69 -15.10 5.94
CA PHE A 75 7.01 -16.37 6.19
C PHE A 75 6.99 -17.24 4.95
#